data_AF-M5C178-F1
#
_entry.id   AF-M5C178-F1
#
_cell.length_a   1.000
_cell.length_b   1.000
_cell.length_c   1.000
_cell.angle_alpha   90.00
_cell.angle_beta   90.00
_cell.angle_gamma   90.00
#
_symmetry.space_group_name_H-M   'P 1'
#
loop_
_entity.id
_entity.type
_entity.pdbx_description
1 polymer ?
#
loop_
_entity_poly.entity_id
_entity_poly.type
_entity_poly.pdbx_seq_one_letter_code
_entity_poly.pdbx_strand_id
1 'polypeptide(L)'
;MAFKTAFSVTISAAMIHVAHSVDNCSALFSESKILIPNLNPYVARGYEAGTTFSTADASPAYNTPVPDLIEFCRFGAEYNTSTTSKFRFEIWMPSAEKWNGRFAFVGNGGDAGGVNYPDMGIPLSKYGFAVASTDGGHNG
;
A
#
# COMPACT_ATOMS: atom_id res chain seq x y z
N MET A 1 49.23 50.59 1.10
CA MET A 1 49.06 49.34 0.32
C MET A 1 48.05 48.48 1.07
N ALA A 2 46.89 48.26 0.45
CA ALA A 2 45.74 47.59 1.04
C ALA A 2 45.73 46.11 0.66
N PHE A 3 45.52 45.22 1.62
CA PHE A 3 45.18 43.82 1.36
C PHE A 3 43.80 43.56 1.94
N LYS A 4 42.79 43.50 1.07
CA LYS A 4 41.43 43.05 1.43
C LYS A 4 41.40 41.54 1.26
N THR A 5 41.33 40.80 2.37
CA THR A 5 41.12 39.37 2.38
C THR A 5 39.65 39.09 2.07
N ALA A 6 39.35 38.49 0.92
CA ALA A 6 38.01 38.05 0.57
C ALA A 6 37.80 36.60 1.04
N PHE A 7 36.93 36.39 2.02
CA PHE A 7 36.46 35.05 2.38
C PHE A 7 35.28 34.67 1.47
N SER A 8 35.46 33.63 0.67
CA SER A 8 34.41 33.05 -0.16
C SER A 8 33.57 32.09 0.67
N VAL A 9 32.29 32.42 0.91
CA VAL A 9 31.33 31.53 1.58
C VAL A 9 30.63 30.71 0.50
N THR A 10 31.00 29.44 0.36
CA THR A 10 30.26 28.49 -0.49
C THR A 10 28.99 28.06 0.24
N ILE A 11 27.83 28.55 -0.23
CA ILE A 11 26.53 28.04 0.20
C ILE A 11 26.35 26.68 -0.50
N SER A 12 26.64 25.58 0.21
CA SER A 12 26.18 24.26 -0.20
C SER A 12 24.66 24.24 -0.06
N ALA A 13 23.94 24.31 -1.18
CA ALA A 13 22.53 23.96 -1.21
C ALA A 13 22.43 22.45 -0.93
N ALA A 14 22.22 22.08 0.33
CA ALA A 14 21.73 20.75 0.66
C ALA A 14 20.35 20.64 0.01
N MET A 15 20.25 19.90 -1.09
CA MET A 15 18.96 19.47 -1.60
C MET A 15 18.35 18.59 -0.51
N ILE A 16 17.41 19.16 0.25
CA ILE A 16 16.47 18.38 1.06
C ILE A 16 15.68 17.57 0.04
N HIS A 17 16.14 16.36 -0.24
CA HIS A 17 15.32 15.37 -0.91
C HIS A 17 14.24 15.04 0.11
N VAL A 18 13.06 15.64 -0.08
CA VAL A 18 11.88 15.13 0.60
C VAL A 18 11.64 13.77 -0.02
N ALA A 19 12.13 12.71 0.63
CA ALA A 19 11.68 11.37 0.35
C ALA A 19 10.18 11.38 0.69
N HIS A 20 9.32 11.26 -0.31
CA HIS A 20 7.89 11.05 -0.06
C HIS A 20 7.72 9.58 0.32
N SER A 21 8.26 9.20 1.48
CA SER A 21 8.12 7.87 2.02
C SER A 21 6.64 7.57 2.28
N VAL A 22 6.37 6.31 2.59
CA VAL A 22 5.09 5.70 2.99
C VAL A 22 4.41 6.39 4.20
N ASP A 23 4.89 7.56 4.63
CA ASP A 23 4.50 8.38 5.77
C ASP A 23 3.01 8.76 5.76
N ASN A 24 2.40 8.95 4.58
CA ASN A 24 0.97 9.28 4.51
C ASN A 24 0.05 8.05 4.47
N CYS A 25 0.60 6.82 4.49
CA CYS A 25 -0.21 5.62 4.43
C CYS A 25 -1.21 5.55 5.58
N SER A 26 -0.79 5.95 6.79
CA SER A 26 -1.65 5.96 7.96
C SER A 26 -2.83 6.93 7.85
N ALA A 27 -2.67 8.06 7.15
CA ALA A 27 -3.72 9.07 6.97
C ALA A 27 -4.90 8.55 6.13
N LEU A 28 -4.65 7.60 5.21
CA LEU A 28 -5.71 6.97 4.42
C LEU A 28 -6.80 6.35 5.30
N PHE A 29 -6.46 5.92 6.52
CA PHE A 29 -7.44 5.34 7.44
C PHE A 29 -8.58 6.32 7.80
N SER A 30 -8.28 7.60 8.02
CA SER A 30 -9.28 8.62 8.33
C SER A 30 -9.79 9.31 7.07
N GLU A 31 -8.91 9.66 6.14
CA GLU A 31 -9.26 10.41 4.93
C GLU A 31 -10.21 9.63 4.02
N SER A 32 -10.01 8.32 3.87
CA SER A 32 -10.86 7.51 3.00
C SER A 32 -12.34 7.51 3.42
N LYS A 33 -12.63 7.61 4.72
CA LYS A 33 -14.01 7.71 5.24
C LYS A 33 -14.70 9.01 4.83
N ILE A 34 -13.93 10.08 4.66
CA ILE A 34 -14.44 11.39 4.25
C ILE A 34 -14.73 11.37 2.75
N LEU A 35 -13.88 10.71 1.96
CA LEU A 35 -13.96 10.68 0.51
C LEU A 35 -15.01 9.68 -0.01
N ILE A 36 -15.21 8.56 0.70
CA ILE A 36 -16.06 7.47 0.24
C ILE A 36 -17.10 7.14 1.32
N PRO A 37 -18.37 7.54 1.13
CA PRO A 37 -19.45 7.18 2.05
C PRO A 37 -19.56 5.66 2.21
N ASN A 38 -19.90 5.19 3.42
CA ASN A 38 -20.08 3.77 3.77
C ASN A 38 -18.81 2.90 3.72
N LEU A 39 -17.64 3.50 3.49
CA LEU A 39 -16.37 2.80 3.58
C LEU A 39 -15.94 2.65 5.05
N ASN A 40 -15.60 1.42 5.45
CA ASN A 40 -15.08 1.10 6.77
C ASN A 40 -13.64 0.56 6.66
N PRO A 41 -12.62 1.44 6.62
CA PRO A 41 -11.22 1.02 6.69
C PRO A 41 -10.90 0.35 8.03
N TYR A 42 -10.11 -0.73 7.96
CA TYR A 42 -9.61 -1.48 9.12
C TYR A 42 -8.08 -1.54 9.17
N VAL A 43 -7.37 -1.19 8.08
CA VAL A 43 -5.91 -1.07 8.08
C VAL A 43 -5.44 0.01 7.12
N ALA A 44 -4.45 0.79 7.54
CA ALA A 44 -3.64 1.64 6.69
C ALA A 44 -2.23 1.71 7.29
N ARG A 45 -1.28 0.94 6.74
CA ARG A 45 0.05 0.76 7.32
C ARG A 45 1.11 0.59 6.22
N GLY A 46 2.24 1.28 6.40
CA GLY A 46 3.44 1.06 5.60
C GLY A 46 4.19 -0.21 6.01
N TYR A 47 4.80 -0.86 5.02
CA TYR A 47 5.66 -2.02 5.17
C TYR A 47 6.99 -1.74 4.47
N GLU A 48 8.09 -2.10 5.14
CA GLU A 48 9.44 -1.92 4.64
C GLU A 48 9.79 -2.96 3.56
N ALA A 49 10.74 -2.62 2.68
CA ALA A 49 11.26 -3.57 1.70
C ALA A 49 11.91 -4.79 2.39
N GLY A 50 11.78 -5.97 1.77
CA GLY A 50 12.24 -7.25 2.30
C GLY A 50 11.28 -7.90 3.32
N THR A 51 10.11 -7.29 3.55
CA THR A 51 9.09 -7.87 4.43
C THR A 51 8.52 -9.17 3.85
N THR A 52 8.33 -10.16 4.71
CA THR A 52 7.40 -11.29 4.46
C THR A 52 6.03 -10.96 5.04
N PHE A 53 5.04 -10.73 4.17
CA PHE A 53 3.70 -10.40 4.60
C PHE A 53 2.93 -11.64 5.07
N SER A 54 2.28 -11.51 6.23
CA SER A 54 1.24 -12.40 6.73
C SER A 54 0.27 -11.60 7.60
N THR A 55 -0.97 -12.06 7.73
CA THR A 55 -2.00 -11.40 8.52
C THR A 55 -2.96 -12.40 9.14
N ALA A 56 -3.43 -12.13 10.35
CA ALA A 56 -4.46 -12.95 11.01
C ALA A 56 -5.82 -12.91 10.29
N ASP A 57 -6.02 -11.91 9.44
CA ASP A 57 -7.24 -11.74 8.64
C ASP A 57 -7.31 -12.61 7.38
N ALA A 58 -6.26 -13.36 7.06
CA ALA A 58 -6.22 -14.14 5.83
C ALA A 58 -7.23 -15.29 5.90
N SER A 59 -7.97 -15.51 4.81
CA SER A 59 -8.83 -16.69 4.69
C SER A 59 -7.97 -17.96 4.59
N PRO A 60 -8.50 -19.14 4.95
CA PRO A 60 -7.76 -20.40 4.82
C PRO A 60 -7.23 -20.65 3.38
N ALA A 61 -7.94 -20.17 2.36
CA ALA A 61 -7.54 -20.31 0.96
C ALA A 61 -6.35 -19.43 0.55
N TYR A 62 -6.11 -18.31 1.26
CA TYR A 62 -5.12 -17.30 0.88
C TYR A 62 -4.18 -16.92 2.05
N ASN A 63 -3.86 -17.87 2.92
CA ASN A 63 -3.03 -17.65 4.12
C ASN A 63 -1.52 -17.86 3.94
N THR A 64 -1.06 -18.17 2.72
CA THR A 64 0.36 -18.38 2.43
C THR A 64 1.16 -17.08 2.64
N PRO A 65 2.23 -17.08 3.45
CA PRO A 65 3.08 -15.91 3.60
C PRO A 65 3.70 -15.45 2.28
N VAL A 66 3.80 -14.14 2.08
CA VAL A 66 4.29 -13.54 0.82
C VAL A 66 5.64 -12.87 1.07
N PRO A 67 6.77 -13.51 0.70
CA PRO A 67 8.11 -13.01 1.00
C PRO A 67 8.57 -11.92 0.03
N ASP A 68 9.70 -11.29 0.38
CA ASP A 68 10.50 -10.43 -0.48
C ASP A 68 9.72 -9.29 -1.15
N LEU A 69 8.79 -8.68 -0.40
CA LEU A 69 8.03 -7.54 -0.89
C LEU A 69 8.90 -6.28 -0.98
N ILE A 70 8.63 -5.45 -1.99
CA ILE A 70 9.14 -4.06 -1.99
C ILE A 70 8.47 -3.26 -0.87
N GLU A 71 8.94 -2.05 -0.59
CA GLU A 71 8.22 -1.14 0.31
C GLU A 71 6.82 -0.81 -0.25
N PHE A 72 5.81 -0.80 0.60
CA PHE A 72 4.43 -0.51 0.16
C PHE A 72 3.54 -0.01 1.30
N CYS A 73 2.50 0.74 0.93
CA CYS A 73 1.36 1.04 1.77
C CYS A 73 0.28 -0.03 1.60
N ARG A 74 -0.06 -0.72 2.68
CA ARG A 74 -1.25 -1.57 2.77
C ARG A 74 -2.42 -0.73 3.23
N PHE A 75 -3.45 -0.64 2.41
CA PHE A 75 -4.75 -0.11 2.79
C PHE A 75 -5.81 -1.19 2.65
N GLY A 76 -6.69 -1.32 3.65
CA GLY A 76 -7.76 -2.31 3.63
C GLY A 76 -9.03 -1.77 4.25
N ALA A 77 -10.16 -2.05 3.59
CA ALA A 77 -11.47 -1.60 4.02
C ALA A 77 -12.59 -2.60 3.68
N GLU A 78 -13.68 -2.47 4.41
CA GLU A 78 -14.96 -3.08 4.09
C GLU A 78 -15.89 -2.05 3.44
N TYR A 79 -16.74 -2.50 2.53
CA TYR A 79 -17.78 -1.68 1.94
C TYR A 79 -19.13 -2.42 1.98
N ASN A 80 -20.13 -1.79 2.59
CA ASN A 80 -21.47 -2.36 2.66
C ASN A 80 -22.18 -2.21 1.30
N THR A 81 -22.54 -3.33 0.68
CA THR A 81 -23.28 -3.35 -0.59
C THR A 81 -24.79 -3.35 -0.38
N SER A 82 -25.25 -3.75 0.81
CA SER A 82 -26.64 -3.64 1.26
C SER A 82 -26.69 -3.60 2.80
N THR A 83 -27.89 -3.70 3.39
CA THR A 83 -28.04 -3.86 4.84
C THR A 83 -27.59 -5.22 5.37
N THR A 84 -27.43 -6.22 4.50
CA THR A 84 -27.08 -7.61 4.87
C THR A 84 -25.87 -8.15 4.13
N SER A 85 -25.18 -7.33 3.32
CA SER A 85 -24.02 -7.76 2.54
C SER A 85 -22.94 -6.69 2.52
N LYS A 86 -21.69 -7.14 2.51
CA LYS A 86 -20.49 -6.32 2.40
C LYS A 86 -19.42 -7.12 1.66
N PHE A 87 -18.41 -6.43 1.16
CA PHE A 87 -17.14 -7.05 0.74
C PHE A 87 -15.98 -6.38 1.45
N ARG A 88 -14.90 -7.13 1.61
CA ARG A 88 -13.60 -6.65 2.08
C ARG A 88 -12.65 -6.58 0.90
N PHE A 89 -11.85 -5.53 0.84
CA PHE A 89 -10.77 -5.42 -0.12
C PHE A 89 -9.50 -4.90 0.54
N GLU A 90 -8.38 -5.15 -0.12
CA GLU A 90 -7.10 -4.49 0.16
C GLU A 90 -6.47 -3.96 -1.12
N ILE A 91 -5.71 -2.88 -0.96
CA ILE A 91 -4.87 -2.28 -1.99
C ILE A 91 -3.47 -2.16 -1.42
N TRP A 92 -2.48 -2.68 -2.14
CA TRP A 92 -1.07 -2.48 -1.86
C TRP A 92 -0.50 -1.49 -2.88
N MET A 93 -0.03 -0.35 -2.38
CA MET A 93 0.49 0.73 -3.20
C MET A 93 2.00 0.83 -2.95
N PRO A 94 2.85 0.63 -3.96
CA PRO A 94 4.28 0.88 -3.80
C PRO A 94 4.55 2.36 -3.55
N SER A 95 5.76 2.69 -3.09
CA SER A 95 6.21 4.09 -3.04
C SER A 95 6.13 4.76 -4.40
N ALA A 96 6.01 6.09 -4.43
CA ALA A 96 5.86 6.84 -5.68
C ALA A 96 7.03 6.60 -6.65
N GLU A 97 8.22 6.37 -6.11
CA GLU A 97 9.45 6.08 -6.84
C GLU A 97 9.47 4.66 -7.44
N LYS A 98 8.76 3.71 -6.84
CA LYS A 98 8.68 2.31 -7.28
C LYS A 98 7.43 2.03 -8.11
N TRP A 99 6.42 2.89 -8.03
CA TRP A 99 5.21 2.75 -8.82
C TRP A 99 5.47 3.01 -10.30
N ASN A 100 5.10 2.05 -11.15
CA ASN A 100 5.27 2.17 -12.59
C ASN A 100 4.09 2.86 -13.30
N GLY A 101 3.15 3.44 -12.54
CA GLY A 101 1.95 4.10 -13.05
C GLY A 101 0.80 3.15 -13.43
N ARG A 102 0.92 1.85 -13.15
CA ARG A 102 -0.11 0.84 -13.50
C ARG A 102 -0.80 0.28 -12.27
N PHE A 103 -2.04 -0.13 -12.49
CA PHE A 103 -2.87 -0.82 -11.51
C PHE A 103 -3.15 -2.25 -11.96
N ALA A 104 -3.14 -3.20 -11.03
CA ALA A 104 -3.62 -4.56 -11.22
C ALA A 104 -4.73 -4.89 -10.22
N PHE A 105 -5.67 -5.72 -10.65
CA PHE A 105 -6.63 -6.34 -9.76
C PHE A 105 -6.47 -7.85 -9.86
N VAL A 106 -6.23 -8.52 -8.74
CA VAL A 106 -6.15 -9.98 -8.68
C VAL A 106 -7.46 -10.55 -8.13
N GLY A 107 -7.98 -11.56 -8.83
CA GLY A 107 -9.25 -12.19 -8.47
C GLY A 107 -9.09 -13.35 -7.49
N ASN A 108 -10.24 -13.97 -7.21
CA ASN A 108 -10.33 -15.21 -6.45
C ASN A 108 -10.51 -16.41 -7.39
N GLY A 109 -10.47 -17.63 -6.84
CA GLY A 109 -10.75 -18.87 -7.56
C GLY A 109 -11.84 -19.68 -6.86
N GLY A 110 -12.78 -20.24 -7.63
CA GLY A 110 -13.93 -20.98 -7.09
C GLY A 110 -14.72 -20.16 -6.06
N ASP A 111 -15.15 -20.82 -4.99
CA ASP A 111 -15.90 -20.21 -3.87
C ASP A 111 -15.01 -19.80 -2.69
N ALA A 112 -13.69 -19.69 -2.90
CA ALA A 112 -12.70 -19.55 -1.82
C ALA A 112 -12.97 -18.38 -0.86
N GLY A 113 -13.27 -17.20 -1.40
CA GLY A 113 -13.43 -15.99 -0.59
C GLY A 113 -12.13 -15.52 0.11
N GLY A 114 -12.14 -14.28 0.59
CA GLY A 114 -10.98 -13.63 1.20
C GLY A 114 -10.03 -12.94 0.21
N VAL A 115 -9.18 -12.05 0.71
CA VAL A 115 -8.24 -11.28 -0.11
C VAL A 115 -7.07 -12.18 -0.53
N ASN A 116 -6.78 -12.25 -1.84
CA ASN A 116 -5.74 -13.13 -2.40
C ASN A 116 -4.34 -12.50 -2.29
N TYR A 117 -3.80 -12.42 -1.07
CA TYR A 117 -2.46 -11.87 -0.83
C TYR A 117 -1.33 -12.54 -1.62
N PRO A 118 -1.30 -13.88 -1.77
CA PRO A 118 -0.25 -14.55 -2.55
C PRO A 118 -0.14 -14.02 -3.99
N ASP A 119 -1.28 -13.78 -4.66
CA ASP A 119 -1.27 -13.28 -6.03
C ASP A 119 -1.03 -11.76 -6.10
N MET A 120 -1.26 -11.01 -5.02
CA MET A 120 -0.93 -9.58 -4.97
C MET A 120 0.59 -9.32 -4.98
N GLY A 121 1.41 -10.23 -4.44
CA GLY A 121 2.85 -10.01 -4.30
C GLY A 121 3.58 -9.82 -5.63
N ILE A 122 3.22 -10.57 -6.67
CA ILE A 122 3.88 -10.53 -7.98
C ILE A 122 3.70 -9.17 -8.70
N PRO A 123 2.46 -8.67 -8.95
CA PRO A 123 2.25 -7.37 -9.57
C PRO A 123 2.89 -6.22 -8.77
N LEU A 124 2.83 -6.28 -7.43
CA LEU A 124 3.50 -5.30 -6.58
C LEU A 124 5.02 -5.33 -6.79
N SER A 125 5.68 -6.43 -6.42
CA SER A 125 7.14 -6.47 -6.25
C SER A 125 7.89 -6.62 -7.57
N LYS A 126 7.38 -7.44 -8.49
CA LYS A 126 8.10 -7.73 -9.74
C LYS A 126 7.88 -6.65 -10.79
N TYR A 127 6.69 -6.06 -10.80
CA TYR A 127 6.28 -5.16 -11.86
C TYR A 127 6.09 -3.71 -11.40
N GLY A 128 6.01 -3.44 -10.09
CA GLY A 128 5.82 -2.10 -9.54
C GLY A 128 4.40 -1.57 -9.72
N PHE A 129 3.39 -2.44 -9.75
CA PHE A 129 1.99 -2.02 -9.88
C PHE A 129 1.45 -1.67 -8.49
N ALA A 130 0.49 -0.73 -8.45
CA ALA A 130 -0.47 -0.72 -7.36
C ALA A 130 -1.43 -1.90 -7.58
N VAL A 131 -1.68 -2.72 -6.57
CA VAL A 131 -2.46 -3.95 -6.73
C VAL A 131 -3.60 -4.00 -5.72
N ALA A 132 -4.76 -4.51 -6.13
CA ALA A 132 -5.87 -4.78 -5.23
C ALA A 132 -6.40 -6.21 -5.35
N SER A 133 -7.07 -6.67 -4.30
CA SER A 133 -7.90 -7.88 -4.29
C SER A 133 -9.09 -7.71 -3.35
N THR A 134 -10.13 -8.51 -3.53
CA THR A 134 -11.36 -8.52 -2.73
C THR A 134 -11.63 -9.91 -2.20
N ASP A 135 -12.46 -10.01 -1.16
CA ASP A 135 -13.00 -11.27 -0.67
C ASP A 135 -14.17 -11.81 -1.50
N GLY A 136 -14.64 -11.04 -2.48
CA GLY A 136 -15.78 -11.42 -3.30
C GLY A 136 -17.13 -11.35 -2.55
N GLY A 137 -17.15 -10.82 -1.34
CA GLY A 137 -18.33 -10.69 -0.49
C GLY A 137 -18.44 -11.72 0.64
N HIS A 138 -17.45 -12.61 0.79
CA HIS A 138 -17.43 -13.63 1.85
C HIS A 138 -16.00 -14.09 2.18
N ASN A 139 -15.84 -14.66 3.37
CA ASN A 139 -14.67 -15.45 3.71
C ASN A 139 -15.08 -16.92 3.74
N GLY A 140 -14.41 -17.76 2.96
CA GLY A 140 -14.58 -19.22 3.00
C GLY A 140 -13.94 -19.87 4.21
#